data_AF-A0A6P8V9Z5-F1
#
_entry.id   AF-A0A6P8V9Z5-F1
#
_cell.length_a   1.000
_cell.length_b   1.000
_cell.length_c   1.000
_cell.angle_alpha   90.00
_cell.angle_beta   90.00
_cell.angle_gamma   90.00
#
_symmetry.space_group_name_H-M   'P 1'
#
loop_
_entity.id
_entity.type
_entity.pdbx_description
1 polymer ?
#
loop_
_entity_poly.entity_id
_entity_poly.type
_entity_poly.pdbx_seq_one_letter_code
_entity_poly.pdbx_strand_id
1 'polypeptide(L)'
;MGGQVLLFFSLLSLGSVFGQVSYSIPEEMPKGSLVGNMAKDFGLDIKRLKSGRARIFTEDGSEYIGLNADKGTLVVAKRIDREELCKQVSPCSLHFQIIFENPMELHRIDIVKLCRNIT
;
A
#
# COMPACT_ATOMS: atom_id res chain seq x y z
N MET A 1 -25.23 -37.56 37.21
CA MET A 1 -26.06 -36.90 36.17
C MET A 1 -25.90 -35.40 36.39
N GLY A 2 -25.23 -34.59 35.58
CA GLY A 2 -24.61 -34.78 34.28
C GLY A 2 -24.48 -33.37 33.67
N GLY A 3 -23.27 -33.03 33.20
CA GLY A 3 -22.98 -31.89 32.30
C GLY A 3 -23.18 -30.47 32.89
N GLN A 4 -22.47 -29.43 32.48
CA GLN A 4 -21.55 -29.28 31.35
C GLN A 4 -20.44 -28.31 31.71
N VAL A 5 -19.22 -28.73 31.38
CA VAL A 5 -18.05 -27.90 31.12
C VAL A 5 -18.38 -26.96 29.96
N LEU A 6 -18.06 -25.67 30.07
CA LEU A 6 -17.64 -24.84 28.94
C LEU A 6 -17.01 -23.53 29.43
N LEU A 7 -15.82 -23.66 30.03
CA LEU A 7 -14.75 -22.68 29.83
C LEU A 7 -14.33 -22.80 28.36
N PHE A 8 -14.80 -21.91 27.49
CA PHE A 8 -14.17 -21.68 26.19
C PHE A 8 -14.05 -20.17 25.97
N PHE A 9 -12.82 -19.67 26.18
CA PHE A 9 -11.98 -19.11 25.12
C PHE A 9 -12.59 -17.82 24.52
N SER A 10 -12.15 -16.67 24.99
CA SER A 10 -10.94 -16.01 24.48
C SER A 10 -11.28 -15.07 23.33
N LEU A 11 -11.08 -13.77 23.60
CA LEU A 11 -10.65 -12.74 22.67
C LEU A 11 -11.19 -12.83 21.23
N LEU A 12 -12.34 -12.20 20.99
CA LEU A 12 -12.58 -11.57 19.70
C LEU A 12 -12.22 -10.09 19.81
N SER A 13 -10.93 -9.84 20.07
CA SER A 13 -10.30 -8.63 19.55
C SER A 13 -10.41 -8.72 18.03
N LEU A 14 -11.45 -8.09 17.48
CA LEU A 14 -11.48 -7.67 16.08
C LEU A 14 -10.36 -6.64 15.92
N GLY A 15 -9.12 -7.12 15.93
CA GLY A 15 -8.00 -6.38 15.41
C GLY A 15 -8.38 -6.11 13.97
N SER A 16 -8.69 -4.84 13.69
CA SER A 16 -8.59 -4.34 12.34
C SER A 16 -7.15 -4.63 11.94
N VAL A 17 -6.94 -5.76 11.25
CA VAL A 17 -5.65 -6.06 10.64
C VAL A 17 -5.57 -5.03 9.52
N PHE A 18 -5.06 -3.85 9.88
CA PHE A 18 -4.62 -2.86 8.92
C PHE A 18 -3.55 -3.59 8.12
N GLY A 19 -3.96 -4.13 6.97
CA GLY A 19 -3.10 -4.89 6.07
C GLY A 19 -2.02 -3.96 5.57
N GLN A 20 -0.88 -3.98 6.25
CA GLN A 20 0.32 -3.28 5.82
C GLN A 20 0.91 -4.08 4.66
N VAL A 21 0.69 -3.61 3.44
CA VAL A 21 1.24 -4.25 2.25
C VAL A 21 2.53 -3.52 1.84
N SER A 22 3.64 -4.25 1.91
CA SER A 22 4.95 -3.75 1.52
C SER A 22 5.30 -4.14 0.09
N TYR A 23 5.40 -3.16 -0.80
CA TYR A 23 5.87 -3.36 -2.17
C TYR A 23 7.34 -2.97 -2.30
N SER A 24 8.14 -3.87 -2.88
CA SER A 24 9.54 -3.61 -3.17
C SER A 24 9.72 -3.13 -4.59
N ILE A 25 10.20 -1.90 -4.75
CA ILE A 25 10.52 -1.29 -6.05
C ILE A 25 12.02 -1.09 -6.20
N PRO A 26 12.61 -1.45 -7.35
CA PRO A 26 14.01 -1.14 -7.65
C PRO A 26 14.22 0.37 -7.78
N GLU A 27 15.46 0.81 -7.62
CA GLU A 27 15.79 2.23 -7.56
C GLU A 27 15.57 2.99 -8.86
N GLU A 28 15.64 2.30 -10.00
CA GLU A 28 15.63 2.91 -11.33
C GLU A 28 14.44 2.41 -12.17
N MET A 29 13.21 2.63 -11.68
CA MET A 29 12.02 2.31 -12.47
C MET A 29 11.64 3.45 -13.42
N PRO A 30 11.45 3.17 -14.72
CA PRO A 30 10.90 4.15 -15.64
C PRO A 30 9.43 4.44 -15.33
N LYS A 31 8.97 5.63 -15.71
CA LYS A 31 7.57 6.04 -15.61
C LYS A 31 6.68 5.03 -16.34
N GLY A 32 5.55 4.68 -15.72
CA GLY A 32 4.59 3.70 -16.22
C GLY A 32 4.91 2.25 -15.85
N SER A 33 6.03 1.98 -15.16
CA SER A 33 6.34 0.65 -14.66
C SER A 33 5.29 0.18 -13.65
N LEU A 34 4.96 -1.10 -13.72
CA LEU A 34 4.07 -1.76 -12.75
C LEU A 34 4.84 -1.99 -11.44
N VAL A 35 4.28 -1.51 -10.33
CA VAL A 35 4.81 -1.74 -8.97
C VAL A 35 4.18 -2.99 -8.35
N GLY A 36 2.86 -3.10 -8.44
CA GLY A 36 2.12 -4.18 -7.79
C GLY A 36 0.61 -4.09 -8.00
N ASN A 37 -0.12 -5.12 -7.57
CA ASN A 37 -1.57 -5.19 -7.73
C ASN A 37 -2.29 -4.99 -6.39
N MET A 38 -2.57 -3.73 -6.10
CA MET A 38 -3.27 -3.33 -4.89
C MET A 38 -4.67 -3.92 -4.77
N ALA A 39 -5.46 -3.96 -5.85
CA ALA A 39 -6.80 -4.54 -5.79
C ALA A 39 -6.77 -5.98 -5.27
N LYS A 40 -5.80 -6.77 -5.76
CA LYS A 40 -5.63 -8.16 -5.32
C LYS A 40 -5.10 -8.26 -3.90
N ASP A 41 -4.09 -7.48 -3.55
CA ASP A 41 -3.41 -7.58 -2.26
C ASP A 41 -4.29 -7.08 -1.09
N PHE A 42 -5.14 -6.08 -1.34
CA PHE A 42 -6.11 -5.56 -0.36
C PHE A 42 -7.48 -6.24 -0.45
N GLY A 43 -7.70 -7.14 -1.42
CA GLY A 43 -9.02 -7.74 -1.67
C GLY A 43 -10.08 -6.71 -2.07
N LEU A 44 -9.68 -5.59 -2.66
CA LEU A 44 -10.57 -4.52 -3.10
C LEU A 44 -11.02 -4.75 -4.54
N ASP A 45 -12.32 -4.56 -4.78
CA ASP A 45 -12.85 -4.63 -6.14
C ASP A 45 -12.45 -3.39 -6.96
N ILE A 46 -12.10 -3.58 -8.23
CA ILE A 46 -11.74 -2.49 -9.16
C ILE A 46 -12.89 -1.46 -9.24
N LYS A 47 -14.15 -1.91 -9.17
CA LYS A 47 -15.31 -1.02 -9.14
C LYS A 47 -15.30 -0.12 -7.91
N ARG A 48 -14.86 -0.62 -6.75
CA ARG A 48 -14.74 0.17 -5.52
C ARG A 48 -13.62 1.21 -5.61
N LEU A 49 -12.48 0.86 -6.22
CA LEU A 49 -11.40 1.81 -6.48
C LEU A 49 -11.86 2.96 -7.38
N LYS A 50 -12.64 2.65 -8.42
CA LYS A 50 -13.24 3.65 -9.31
C LYS A 50 -14.32 4.49 -8.64
N SER A 51 -15.34 3.83 -8.07
CA SER A 51 -16.49 4.52 -7.45
C SER A 51 -16.06 5.37 -6.26
N GLY A 52 -15.06 4.89 -5.52
CA GLY A 52 -14.47 5.56 -4.38
C GLY A 52 -13.40 6.58 -4.74
N ARG A 53 -13.10 6.80 -6.04
CA ARG A 53 -12.05 7.73 -6.50
C ARG A 53 -10.77 7.62 -5.67
N ALA A 54 -10.24 6.40 -5.61
CA ALA A 54 -9.03 6.15 -4.85
C ALA A 54 -7.85 6.98 -5.40
N ARG A 55 -7.17 7.71 -4.52
CA ARG A 55 -6.01 8.54 -4.84
C ARG A 55 -4.88 8.27 -3.86
N ILE A 56 -3.65 8.37 -4.34
CA ILE A 56 -2.45 8.26 -3.50
C ILE A 56 -2.15 9.63 -2.92
N PHE A 57 -1.81 9.66 -1.65
CA PHE A 57 -1.40 10.82 -0.89
C PHE A 57 -0.07 10.50 -0.19
N THR A 58 0.87 11.42 -0.31
CA THR A 58 2.20 11.35 0.29
C THR A 58 2.40 12.54 1.21
N GLU A 59 3.07 12.33 2.33
CA GLU A 59 3.33 13.40 3.31
C GLU A 59 4.21 14.51 2.72
N ASP A 60 5.17 14.16 1.89
CA ASP A 60 6.08 15.08 1.20
C ASP A 60 5.49 15.66 -0.09
N GLY A 61 4.21 15.37 -0.38
CA GLY A 61 3.49 15.91 -1.55
C GLY A 61 4.00 15.39 -2.91
N SER A 62 4.85 14.37 -2.91
CA SER A 62 5.45 13.82 -4.12
C SER A 62 4.66 12.66 -4.72
N GLU A 63 4.22 12.80 -5.96
CA GLU A 63 3.47 11.77 -6.67
C GLU A 63 4.39 10.80 -7.44
N TYR A 64 5.32 10.13 -6.75
CA TYR A 64 6.20 9.14 -7.40
C TYR A 64 5.45 7.88 -7.83
N ILE A 65 4.52 7.42 -6.99
CA ILE A 65 3.65 6.28 -7.26
C ILE A 65 2.26 6.79 -7.55
N GLY A 66 1.66 6.30 -8.64
CA GLY A 66 0.29 6.52 -9.04
C GLY A 66 -0.55 5.26 -8.90
N LEU A 67 -1.86 5.43 -8.72
CA LEU A 67 -2.82 4.34 -8.72
C LEU A 67 -3.57 4.31 -10.05
N ASN A 68 -3.53 3.17 -10.74
CA ASN A 68 -4.39 2.93 -11.89
C ASN A 68 -5.71 2.31 -11.41
N ALA A 69 -6.74 3.14 -11.23
CA ALA A 69 -8.06 2.69 -10.79
C ALA A 69 -8.77 1.78 -11.80
N ASP A 70 -8.39 1.79 -13.09
CA ASP A 70 -8.93 0.89 -14.12
C ASP A 70 -8.48 -0.56 -13.95
N LYS A 71 -7.23 -0.75 -13.50
CA LYS A 71 -6.64 -2.09 -13.32
C LYS A 71 -6.48 -2.49 -11.86
N GLY A 72 -6.63 -1.53 -10.94
CA GLY A 72 -6.34 -1.72 -9.52
C GLY A 72 -4.86 -1.91 -9.22
N THR A 73 -3.98 -1.38 -10.07
CA THR A 73 -2.53 -1.58 -9.97
C THR A 73 -1.80 -0.30 -9.64
N LEU A 74 -0.75 -0.40 -8.84
CA LEU A 74 0.18 0.69 -8.57
C LEU A 74 1.17 0.80 -9.73
N VAL A 75 1.38 2.02 -10.20
CA VAL A 75 2.28 2.33 -11.33
C VAL A 75 3.20 3.48 -10.96
N VAL A 76 4.38 3.53 -11.57
CA VAL A 76 5.31 4.64 -11.36
C VAL A 76 4.82 5.87 -12.12
N ALA A 77 4.44 6.93 -11.40
CA ALA A 77 3.90 8.17 -11.97
C ALA A 77 5.00 9.17 -12.34
N LYS A 78 6.03 9.30 -11.50
CA LYS A 78 7.25 10.08 -11.77
C LYS A 78 8.46 9.16 -11.72
N ARG A 79 9.48 9.45 -12.52
CA ARG A 79 10.76 8.70 -12.50
C ARG A 79 11.29 8.66 -11.06
N ILE A 80 11.60 7.46 -10.60
CA ILE A 80 12.24 7.23 -9.31
C ILE A 80 13.72 7.43 -9.54
N ASP A 81 14.28 8.52 -9.03
CA ASP A 81 15.70 8.83 -9.12
C ASP A 81 16.33 8.70 -7.71
N ARG A 82 17.49 8.04 -7.62
CA ARG A 82 18.16 7.72 -6.35
C ARG A 82 18.47 8.95 -5.51
N GLU A 83 18.77 10.07 -6.15
CA GLU A 83 19.20 11.31 -5.52
C GLU A 83 18.05 12.15 -4.97
N GLU A 84 16.90 12.21 -5.68
CA GLU A 84 15.74 12.99 -5.22
C GLU A 84 15.07 12.36 -3.99
N LEU A 85 14.97 11.03 -3.97
CA LEU A 85 14.14 10.30 -3.00
C LEU A 85 14.86 9.92 -1.72
N CYS A 86 16.07 9.39 -1.84
CA CYS A 86 16.74 8.76 -0.70
C CYS A 86 17.95 9.54 -0.20
N LYS A 87 18.42 10.62 -0.89
CA LYS A 87 19.51 11.53 -0.44
C LYS A 87 20.59 10.86 0.46
N GLN A 88 21.08 9.68 0.05
CA GLN A 88 22.06 8.82 0.76
C GLN A 88 21.62 8.04 2.02
N VAL A 89 20.36 8.05 2.43
CA VAL A 89 19.85 7.26 3.56
C VAL A 89 19.53 5.83 3.13
N SER A 90 20.18 4.85 3.77
CA SER A 90 19.90 3.42 3.62
C SER A 90 19.68 2.77 5.00
N PRO A 91 18.59 2.01 5.22
CA PRO A 91 17.49 1.71 4.29
C PRO A 91 16.55 2.92 4.09
N CYS A 92 16.10 3.11 2.84
CA CYS A 92 15.16 4.15 2.47
C CYS A 92 13.74 3.55 2.45
N SER A 93 12.88 3.98 3.36
CA SER A 93 11.47 3.56 3.41
C SER A 93 10.59 4.75 3.07
N LEU A 94 9.63 4.55 2.16
CA LEU A 94 8.67 5.58 1.77
C LEU A 94 7.28 5.12 2.20
N HIS A 95 6.53 6.03 2.80
CA HIS A 95 5.21 5.76 3.32
C HIS A 95 4.17 6.47 2.47
N PHE A 96 3.24 5.72 1.91
CA PHE A 96 2.17 6.25 1.08
C PHE A 96 0.83 6.01 1.77
N GLN A 97 -0.16 6.84 1.49
CA GLN A 97 -1.51 6.66 2.00
C GLN A 97 -2.45 6.70 0.82
N ILE A 98 -3.51 5.91 0.87
CA ILE A 98 -4.55 5.90 -0.15
C ILE A 98 -5.84 6.38 0.47
N ILE A 99 -6.44 7.34 -0.21
CA ILE A 99 -7.67 7.98 0.23
C ILE A 99 -8.72 7.65 -0.83
N PHE A 100 -9.82 7.08 -0.37
CA PHE A 100 -11.07 6.96 -1.11
C PHE A 100 -11.88 8.20 -0.76
N GLU A 101 -12.43 8.88 -1.76
CA GLU A 101 -13.24 10.08 -1.57
C GLU A 101 -14.73 9.77 -1.37
N ASN A 102 -15.21 8.58 -1.76
CA ASN A 102 -16.64 8.26 -1.74
C ASN A 102 -16.96 6.79 -1.37
N PRO A 103 -17.35 6.49 -0.12
CA PRO A 103 -17.29 7.35 1.07
C PRO A 103 -15.83 7.70 1.42
N MET A 104 -15.61 8.76 2.21
CA MET A 104 -14.25 9.15 2.61
C MET A 104 -13.63 8.09 3.54
N GLU A 105 -12.72 7.27 2.99
CA GLU A 105 -12.00 6.21 3.72
C GLU A 105 -10.50 6.36 3.47
N LEU A 106 -9.68 6.28 4.51
CA LEU A 106 -8.22 6.37 4.40
C LEU A 106 -7.60 5.02 4.76
N HIS A 107 -6.83 4.47 3.84
CA HIS A 107 -6.04 3.26 4.01
C HIS A 107 -4.56 3.62 3.92
N ARG A 108 -3.78 3.30 4.95
CA ARG A 108 -2.33 3.51 4.95
C ARG A 108 -1.63 2.36 4.23
N ILE A 109 -0.66 2.66 3.37
CA ILE A 109 0.08 1.68 2.58
C ILE A 109 1.57 1.99 2.64
N ASP A 110 2.31 1.12 3.33
CA ASP A 110 3.73 1.30 3.48
C ASP A 110 4.48 0.65 2.31
N ILE A 111 4.87 1.44 1.31
CA ILE A 111 5.64 0.94 0.17
C ILE A 111 7.13 0.95 0.54
N VAL A 112 7.60 -0.16 1.09
CA VAL A 112 9.01 -0.32 1.44
C VAL A 112 9.85 -0.50 0.17
N LYS A 113 10.49 0.59 -0.27
CA LYS A 113 11.54 0.54 -1.29
C LYS A 113 12.70 -0.31 -0.78
N LEU A 114 12.88 -1.51 -1.35
CA LEU A 114 14.15 -2.21 -1.23
C LEU A 114 15.12 -1.55 -2.21
N CYS A 115 15.94 -0.61 -1.70
CA CYS A 115 17.22 -0.31 -2.33
C CYS A 115 18.07 -1.58 -2.22
N ARG A 116 17.85 -2.53 -3.14
CA ARG A 116 18.70 -3.70 -3.25
C ARG A 116 20.02 -3.18 -3.79
N ASN A 117 21.01 -3.05 -2.91
CA ASN A 117 22.39 -2.86 -3.29
C ASN A 117 22.76 -4.08 -4.15
N ILE A 118 22.65 -3.97 -5.47
CA ILE A 118 23.17 -4.98 -6.38
C ILE A 118 24.67 -4.91 -6.18
N THR A 119 25.18 -5.90 -5.46
CA THR A 119 26.62 -6.13 -5.29
C THR A 119 27.16 -6.75 -6.57
#